data_AF-A0A6C0INW9-F1
#
_entry.id   AF-A0A6C0INW9-F1
#
_cell.length_a   1.000
_cell.length_b   1.000
_cell.length_c   1.000
_cell.angle_alpha   90.00
_cell.angle_beta   90.00
_cell.angle_gamma   90.00
#
_symmetry.space_group_name_H-M   'P 1'
#
loop_
_entity.id
_entity.type
_entity.pdbx_description
1 polymer ?
#
loop_
_entity_poly.entity_id
_entity_poly.type
_entity_poly.pdbx_seq_one_letter_code
_entity_poly.pdbx_strand_id
1 'polypeptide(L)'
;MSTDDVCSQRKLSMQFNIPPSRLTIQSPYDGTVTQDQLNMRRKVEILKYNKNAGGSSSSQKQNFARMARGNYNIDKISCTADSYNPVSSKNSGIPGPEVFLYEDPNVPLYNYRSNTNIGAISETIETTEWSAYLNTNVNVAVDTDTTFATLVIRDVISQASLVYSLNIPISIKISGSSFYTDTSGSIINVSSFVNNTKSYYNNELSTQAINSSIPTSSLNINLHPTVDITTSNNISVYSFQAVIFLGYISVANFLLYTSPGNVYELKHNFTLTKQLDLTTNDITYTNSSQTTVINSVDVGYIINESTDTTRSSFVNCAIEGTDPTDNASSKTFSISDSVGNSSSINLLASKTTVFIVTVAEGTNSFGSGNKYYLNNSISPSLSFTTGTTYKFDLSDISNEDHSLLFSKTSDGSHNSGVEYIYGITSVGTPGEAGASISILIDSSTSTPLYYYCVYHSGMGSTISKTTTTETSSDGSTTSTSY
;
A
#
# COMPACT_ATOMS: atom_id res chain seq x y z
N MET A 1 3.61 9.83 36.67
CA MET A 1 3.90 8.72 35.75
C MET A 1 4.61 7.64 36.54
N SER A 2 3.99 6.47 36.66
CA SER A 2 4.59 5.32 37.34
C SER A 2 5.72 4.72 36.48
N THR A 3 6.58 3.88 37.06
CA THR A 3 7.54 3.09 36.28
C THR A 3 6.85 2.15 35.29
N ASP A 4 5.66 1.66 35.64
CA ASP A 4 4.88 0.75 34.81
C ASP A 4 4.29 1.47 33.60
N ASP A 5 3.90 2.73 33.76
CA ASP A 5 3.43 3.62 32.68
C ASP A 5 4.53 3.82 31.63
N VAL A 6 5.76 4.08 32.09
CA VAL A 6 6.94 4.27 31.22
C VAL A 6 7.27 2.97 30.48
N CYS A 7 7.23 1.83 31.18
CA CYS A 7 7.50 0.53 30.57
C CYS A 7 6.46 0.17 29.51
N SER A 8 5.18 0.47 29.76
CA SER A 8 4.08 0.26 28.83
C SER A 8 4.24 1.11 27.57
N GLN A 9 4.55 2.39 27.71
CA GLN A 9 4.83 3.30 26.59
C GLN A 9 6.04 2.85 25.78
N ARG A 10 7.13 2.45 26.45
CA ARG A 10 8.30 1.91 25.76
C ARG A 10 7.96 0.67 24.95
N LYS A 11 7.14 -0.24 25.50
CA LYS A 11 6.69 -1.44 24.79
C LYS A 11 5.87 -1.10 23.54
N LEU A 12 5.00 -0.10 23.62
CA LEU A 12 4.23 0.38 22.46
C LEU A 12 5.15 1.03 21.42
N SER A 13 6.04 1.93 21.85
CA SER A 13 6.98 2.63 20.97
C SER A 13 7.88 1.67 20.18
N MET A 14 8.34 0.59 20.82
CA MET A 14 9.16 -0.44 20.17
C MET A 14 8.47 -1.21 19.03
N GLN A 15 7.13 -1.16 18.93
CA GLN A 15 6.40 -1.74 17.80
C GLN A 15 6.54 -0.90 16.52
N PHE A 16 6.94 0.37 16.65
CA PHE A 16 7.00 1.36 15.59
C PHE A 16 8.43 1.87 15.34
N ASN A 17 9.42 0.97 15.44
CA ASN A 17 10.82 1.30 15.21
C ASN A 17 11.07 1.66 13.75
N ILE A 18 11.81 2.75 13.54
CA ILE A 18 12.33 3.09 12.23
C ILE A 18 13.54 2.18 11.99
N PRO A 19 13.57 1.38 10.91
CA PRO A 19 14.70 0.50 10.64
C PRO A 19 15.97 1.34 10.43
N PRO A 20 17.12 0.93 11.00
CA PRO A 20 18.36 1.66 10.77
C PRO A 20 18.72 1.65 9.29
N SER A 21 19.37 2.71 8.82
CA SER A 21 19.87 2.77 7.46
C SER A 21 20.84 1.61 7.22
N ARG A 22 20.47 0.70 6.31
CA ARG A 22 21.34 -0.41 5.91
C ARG A 22 22.15 0.03 4.70
N LEU A 23 23.48 -0.09 4.78
CA LEU A 23 24.33 0.03 3.60
C LEU A 23 23.95 -1.08 2.61
N THR A 24 23.14 -0.73 1.62
CA THR A 24 22.77 -1.62 0.53
C THR A 24 23.76 -1.36 -0.59
N ILE A 25 24.76 -2.23 -0.71
CA ILE A 25 25.72 -2.17 -1.80
C ILE A 25 24.96 -2.50 -3.09
N GLN A 26 24.62 -1.49 -3.88
CA GLN A 26 23.98 -1.68 -5.18
C GLN A 26 24.92 -2.47 -6.08
N SER A 27 24.45 -3.61 -6.62
CA SER A 27 25.23 -4.41 -7.55
C SER A 27 25.65 -3.54 -8.74
N PRO A 28 26.92 -3.61 -9.18
CA PRO A 28 27.36 -2.93 -10.40
C PRO A 28 26.74 -3.56 -11.66
N TYR A 29 26.12 -4.73 -11.53
CA TYR A 29 25.38 -5.40 -12.60
C TYR A 29 23.89 -5.09 -12.42
N ASP A 30 23.48 -3.90 -12.88
CA ASP A 30 22.09 -3.44 -12.89
C ASP A 30 21.36 -3.78 -14.21
N GLY A 31 22.04 -4.47 -15.14
CA GLY A 31 21.53 -4.85 -16.45
C GLY A 31 21.72 -3.79 -17.54
N THR A 32 22.22 -2.59 -17.22
CA THR A 32 22.46 -1.52 -18.19
C THR A 32 23.85 -1.60 -18.84
N VAL A 33 24.82 -2.21 -18.14
CA VAL A 33 26.20 -2.39 -18.59
C VAL A 33 26.65 -3.85 -18.48
N THR A 34 27.40 -4.33 -19.46
CA THR A 34 27.93 -5.70 -19.48
C THR A 34 29.12 -5.86 -18.55
N GLN A 35 29.36 -7.10 -18.11
CA GLN A 35 30.54 -7.45 -17.31
C GLN A 35 31.85 -7.07 -18.00
N ASP A 36 31.91 -7.22 -19.32
CA ASP A 36 33.09 -6.86 -20.10
C ASP A 36 33.33 -5.36 -20.11
N GLN A 37 32.30 -4.54 -20.28
CA GLN A 37 32.41 -3.07 -20.22
C GLN A 37 32.94 -2.59 -18.86
N LEU A 38 32.42 -3.15 -17.75
CA LEU A 38 32.90 -2.84 -16.41
C LEU A 38 34.36 -3.29 -16.19
N ASN A 39 34.72 -4.48 -16.67
CA ASN A 39 36.09 -4.97 -16.60
C ASN A 39 37.06 -4.11 -17.41
N MET A 40 36.66 -3.68 -18.60
CA MET A 40 37.42 -2.76 -19.46
C MET A 40 37.65 -1.43 -18.75
N ARG A 41 36.58 -0.83 -18.21
CA ARG A 41 36.66 0.44 -17.46
C ARG A 41 37.60 0.35 -16.26
N ARG A 42 37.50 -0.73 -15.47
CA ARG A 42 38.36 -0.96 -14.30
C ARG A 42 39.83 -1.12 -14.70
N LYS A 43 40.13 -1.92 -15.72
CA LYS A 43 41.50 -2.20 -16.17
C LYS A 43 42.20 -0.95 -16.71
N VAL A 44 41.50 -0.14 -17.51
CA VAL A 44 42.07 1.13 -18.02
C VAL A 44 42.39 2.08 -16.87
N GLU A 45 41.51 2.18 -15.89
CA GLU A 45 41.71 3.08 -14.76
C GLU A 45 42.92 2.67 -13.91
N ILE A 46 43.19 1.38 -13.70
CA ILE A 46 44.40 0.91 -12.96
C ILE A 46 45.67 1.40 -13.68
N LEU A 47 45.68 1.31 -15.02
CA LEU A 47 46.83 1.69 -15.83
C LEU A 47 47.10 3.19 -15.84
N LYS A 48 46.08 4.03 -15.64
CA LYS A 48 46.27 5.49 -15.49
C LYS A 48 47.10 5.82 -14.25
N TYR A 49 46.81 5.16 -13.12
CA TYR A 49 47.52 5.41 -11.86
C TYR A 49 48.91 4.76 -11.81
N ASN A 50 49.13 3.68 -12.57
CA ASN A 50 50.47 3.06 -12.67
C ASN A 50 51.49 3.92 -13.44
N LYS A 51 51.05 5.00 -14.12
CA LYS A 51 51.95 5.97 -14.77
C LYS A 51 52.88 6.72 -13.78
N ASN A 52 52.61 6.66 -12.47
CA ASN A 52 53.44 7.31 -11.45
C ASN A 52 54.49 6.41 -10.78
N ALA A 53 54.63 5.13 -11.16
CA ALA A 53 55.63 4.24 -10.57
C ALA A 53 56.93 4.11 -11.38
N GLY A 54 57.07 4.76 -12.54
CA GLY A 54 58.29 4.58 -13.36
C GLY A 54 58.45 5.48 -14.59
N GLY A 55 57.74 6.60 -14.68
CA GLY A 55 57.96 7.56 -15.76
C GLY A 55 59.24 8.35 -15.53
N SER A 56 60.30 8.11 -16.31
CA SER A 56 61.48 8.97 -16.28
C SER A 56 61.04 10.39 -16.66
N SER A 57 61.01 11.29 -15.68
CA SER A 57 61.08 12.72 -15.95
C SER A 57 62.33 12.96 -16.79
N SER A 58 62.16 13.25 -18.08
CA SER A 58 63.28 13.64 -18.92
C SER A 58 63.91 14.87 -18.27
N SER A 59 65.19 14.75 -17.88
CA SER A 59 65.87 15.78 -17.10
C SER A 59 65.73 17.16 -17.77
N GLN A 60 65.78 18.25 -17.01
CA GLN A 60 65.73 19.62 -17.55
C GLN A 60 66.73 19.82 -18.70
N LYS A 61 67.89 19.15 -18.67
CA LYS A 61 68.88 19.14 -19.77
C LYS A 61 68.37 18.47 -21.05
N GLN A 62 67.60 17.39 -20.93
CA GLN A 62 67.04 16.67 -22.07
C GLN A 62 65.88 17.45 -22.71
N ASN A 63 65.07 18.14 -21.91
CA ASN A 63 64.05 19.08 -22.40
C ASN A 63 64.68 20.32 -23.05
N PHE A 64 65.74 20.88 -22.46
CA PHE A 64 66.49 21.97 -23.08
C PHE A 64 67.16 21.54 -24.39
N ALA A 65 67.74 20.33 -24.46
CA ALA A 65 68.32 19.80 -25.69
C ALA A 65 67.28 19.56 -26.78
N ARG A 66 66.03 19.22 -26.44
CA ARG A 66 64.92 19.11 -27.39
C ARG A 66 64.41 20.47 -27.85
N MET A 67 64.38 21.49 -26.98
CA MET A 67 64.03 22.87 -27.36
C MET A 67 65.13 23.53 -28.20
N ALA A 68 66.41 23.23 -27.92
CA ALA A 68 67.55 23.77 -28.64
C ALA A 68 67.79 23.10 -30.01
N ARG A 69 67.36 21.85 -30.17
CA ARG A 69 67.37 21.14 -31.46
C ARG A 69 66.04 21.37 -32.16
N GLY A 70 65.85 22.59 -32.65
CA GLY A 70 64.66 22.99 -33.39
C GLY A 70 64.34 21.97 -34.49
N ASN A 71 63.21 21.29 -34.33
CA ASN A 71 62.65 20.43 -35.35
C ASN A 71 61.22 20.92 -35.63
N TYR A 72 61.12 21.72 -36.68
CA TYR A 72 59.85 22.09 -37.29
C TYR A 72 59.35 20.86 -38.07
N ASN A 73 58.38 20.11 -37.55
CA ASN A 73 57.22 19.75 -38.35
C ASN A 73 56.09 18.99 -37.63
N ILE A 74 54.90 19.34 -38.10
CA ILE A 74 53.64 18.60 -38.15
C ILE A 74 52.91 18.43 -36.82
N ASP A 75 51.90 19.29 -36.64
CA ASP A 75 50.59 18.97 -36.08
C ASP A 75 50.58 17.80 -35.10
N LYS A 76 51.08 18.03 -33.89
CA LYS A 76 50.44 17.38 -32.76
C LYS A 76 49.07 18.02 -32.61
N ILE A 77 48.11 17.48 -33.34
CA ILE A 77 46.72 17.49 -32.92
C ILE A 77 46.76 17.04 -31.46
N SER A 78 46.58 18.00 -30.56
CA SER A 78 46.36 17.68 -29.15
C SER A 78 45.07 16.88 -29.16
N CYS A 79 45.17 15.56 -29.02
CA CYS A 79 44.00 14.72 -28.83
C CYS A 79 43.31 15.28 -27.59
N THR A 80 42.15 15.91 -27.78
CA THR A 80 41.51 16.75 -26.76
C THR A 80 40.87 15.95 -25.63
N ALA A 81 41.03 14.63 -25.61
CA ALA A 81 40.69 13.78 -24.48
C ALA A 81 41.55 12.51 -24.49
N ASP A 82 42.37 12.31 -23.45
CA ASP A 82 43.18 11.10 -23.25
C ASP A 82 42.33 9.82 -23.10
N SER A 83 41.01 9.94 -22.92
CA SER A 83 40.07 8.84 -22.70
C SER A 83 39.88 7.92 -23.90
N TYR A 84 40.14 8.39 -25.13
CA TYR A 84 39.93 7.60 -26.35
C TYR A 84 41.19 6.89 -26.85
N ASN A 85 42.33 7.05 -26.16
CA ASN A 85 43.58 6.41 -26.55
C ASN A 85 43.64 4.98 -26.00
N PRO A 86 43.61 3.93 -26.84
CA PRO A 86 43.65 2.56 -26.35
C PRO A 86 45.01 2.27 -25.69
N VAL A 87 44.96 1.66 -24.51
CA VAL A 87 46.15 1.28 -23.72
C VAL A 87 46.32 -0.24 -23.80
N SER A 88 47.54 -0.69 -24.14
CA SER A 88 47.85 -2.11 -24.15
C SER A 88 47.84 -2.72 -22.74
N SER A 89 47.22 -3.89 -22.60
CA SER A 89 47.24 -4.67 -21.35
C SER A 89 48.63 -5.09 -20.90
N LYS A 90 49.65 -5.10 -21.78
CA LYS A 90 51.06 -5.38 -21.41
C LYS A 90 51.61 -4.43 -20.37
N ASN A 91 51.08 -3.20 -20.31
CA ASN A 91 51.50 -2.19 -19.35
C ASN A 91 51.10 -2.52 -17.89
N SER A 92 50.31 -3.58 -17.68
CA SER A 92 49.93 -4.06 -16.34
C SER A 92 50.97 -4.99 -15.70
N GLY A 93 51.97 -5.46 -16.45
CA GLY A 93 52.97 -6.41 -15.95
C GLY A 93 52.43 -7.84 -15.72
N ILE A 94 51.22 -8.15 -16.18
CA ILE A 94 50.59 -9.47 -16.05
C ILE A 94 50.85 -10.30 -17.33
N PRO A 95 51.40 -11.52 -17.23
CA PRO A 95 51.63 -12.39 -18.39
C PRO A 95 50.33 -12.81 -19.09
N GLY A 96 50.26 -12.69 -20.41
CA GLY A 96 49.12 -13.11 -21.21
C GLY A 96 49.09 -12.48 -22.61
N PRO A 97 48.14 -12.90 -23.48
CA PRO A 97 47.94 -12.27 -24.78
C PRO A 97 47.56 -10.79 -24.63
N GLU A 98 48.06 -9.97 -25.56
CA GLU A 98 47.84 -8.53 -25.57
C GLU A 98 46.39 -8.21 -25.94
N VAL A 99 45.74 -7.37 -25.12
CA VAL A 99 44.39 -6.85 -25.36
C VAL A 99 44.46 -5.33 -25.25
N PHE A 100 43.85 -4.64 -26.20
CA PHE A 100 43.75 -3.18 -26.18
C PHE A 100 42.56 -2.75 -25.33
N LEU A 101 42.84 -1.93 -24.32
CA LEU A 101 41.87 -1.43 -23.35
C LEU A 101 41.49 0.01 -23.71
N TYR A 102 40.21 0.35 -23.70
CA TYR A 102 39.72 1.71 -23.98
C TYR A 102 38.85 2.23 -22.83
N GLU A 103 38.91 3.53 -22.56
CA GLU A 103 38.05 4.15 -21.55
C GLU A 103 36.73 4.57 -22.19
N ASP A 104 35.64 4.04 -21.65
CA ASP A 104 34.29 4.53 -21.92
C ASP A 104 33.83 5.36 -20.71
N PRO A 105 33.77 6.70 -20.82
CA PRO A 105 33.33 7.57 -19.73
C PRO A 105 31.89 7.32 -19.27
N ASN A 106 31.03 6.73 -20.12
CA ASN A 106 29.64 6.42 -19.78
C ASN A 106 29.51 5.17 -18.92
N VAL A 107 30.57 4.35 -18.81
CA VAL A 107 30.61 3.20 -17.92
C VAL A 107 31.10 3.66 -16.54
N PRO A 108 30.31 3.47 -15.47
CA PRO A 108 30.66 3.97 -14.15
C PRO A 108 31.89 3.27 -13.56
N LEU A 109 32.72 4.04 -12.85
CA LEU A 109 33.88 3.53 -12.14
C LEU A 109 33.48 3.01 -10.75
N TYR A 110 33.10 1.74 -10.67
CA TYR A 110 32.62 1.13 -9.44
C TYR A 110 33.77 0.54 -8.58
N ASN A 111 33.74 0.75 -7.26
CA ASN A 111 34.69 0.25 -6.24
C ASN A 111 36.13 0.80 -6.28
N TYR A 112 36.40 1.93 -6.93
CA TYR A 112 37.66 2.62 -6.69
C TYR A 112 37.61 3.29 -5.32
N ARG A 113 38.50 2.85 -4.41
CA ARG A 113 38.71 3.52 -3.12
C ARG A 113 39.21 4.94 -3.38
N SER A 114 38.32 5.92 -3.47
CA SER A 114 38.66 7.26 -3.00
C SER A 114 38.81 7.16 -1.48
N ASN A 115 39.76 7.89 -0.89
CA ASN A 115 39.99 7.93 0.55
C ASN A 115 38.85 8.65 1.29
N THR A 116 37.61 8.21 1.12
CA THR A 116 36.49 8.53 1.98
C THR A 116 36.22 7.28 2.82
N ASN A 117 36.07 7.44 4.13
CA ASN A 117 35.85 6.32 5.05
C ASN A 117 34.64 5.49 4.61
N ILE A 118 34.90 4.32 4.00
CA ILE A 118 33.90 3.40 3.43
C ILE A 118 33.01 2.76 4.53
N GLY A 119 33.38 2.95 5.80
CA GLY A 119 32.60 2.53 6.97
C GLY A 119 31.84 3.64 7.69
N ALA A 120 31.85 4.88 7.20
CA ALA A 120 31.01 5.91 7.78
C ALA A 120 29.56 5.62 7.38
N ILE A 121 28.77 5.15 8.35
CA ILE A 121 27.31 5.20 8.25
C ILE A 121 27.00 6.67 7.99
N SER A 122 26.41 7.01 6.85
CA SER A 122 25.77 8.32 6.74
C SER A 122 24.59 8.23 7.70
N GLU A 123 24.78 8.72 8.92
CA GLU A 123 23.68 8.95 9.84
C GLU A 123 22.73 9.88 9.11
N THR A 124 21.61 9.31 8.67
CA THR A 124 20.50 10.12 8.22
C THR A 124 19.99 10.75 9.50
N ILE A 125 20.17 12.06 9.65
CA ILE A 125 19.67 12.76 10.84
C ILE A 125 18.15 12.62 10.76
N GLU A 126 17.57 11.86 11.68
CA GLU A 126 16.12 11.75 11.81
C GLU A 126 15.56 13.14 12.13
N THR A 127 14.74 13.68 11.24
CA THR A 127 14.06 14.97 11.42
C THR A 127 12.58 14.81 11.75
N THR A 128 12.09 13.57 11.76
CA THR A 128 10.68 13.25 11.97
C THR A 128 10.32 13.44 13.44
N GLU A 129 9.59 14.50 13.79
CA GLU A 129 9.17 14.77 15.18
C GLU A 129 8.08 13.82 15.70
N TRP A 130 7.22 13.32 14.81
CA TRP A 130 6.17 12.36 15.13
C TRP A 130 5.77 11.54 13.89
N SER A 131 5.19 10.37 14.11
CA SER A 131 4.70 9.48 13.04
C SER A 131 3.29 9.02 13.35
N ALA A 132 2.40 9.06 12.35
CA ALA A 132 1.05 8.53 12.45
C ALA A 132 0.94 7.20 11.70
N TYR A 133 0.35 6.20 12.35
CA TYR A 133 0.06 4.87 11.80
C TYR A 133 -1.44 4.66 11.81
N LEU A 134 -2.02 4.21 10.68
CA LEU A 134 -3.46 4.07 10.54
C LEU A 134 -3.90 2.62 10.61
N ASN A 135 -5.02 2.39 11.29
CA ASN A 135 -5.84 1.21 11.07
C ASN A 135 -6.78 1.53 9.90
N THR A 136 -6.86 0.65 8.90
CA THR A 136 -7.74 0.82 7.74
C THR A 136 -9.04 0.03 7.91
N ASN A 137 -10.12 0.50 7.26
CA ASN A 137 -11.45 -0.13 7.27
C ASN A 137 -12.02 -0.34 8.70
N VAL A 138 -11.83 0.64 9.56
CA VAL A 138 -12.17 0.56 10.99
C VAL A 138 -13.67 0.78 11.16
N ASN A 139 -14.39 -0.27 11.57
CA ASN A 139 -15.80 -0.19 11.88
C ASN A 139 -16.00 0.40 13.28
N VAL A 140 -16.75 1.50 13.38
CA VAL A 140 -17.07 2.19 14.63
C VAL A 140 -18.57 2.05 14.88
N ALA A 141 -18.94 1.39 15.96
CA ALA A 141 -20.32 1.33 16.41
C ALA A 141 -20.72 2.65 17.12
N VAL A 142 -22.02 2.96 17.10
CA VAL A 142 -22.57 4.11 17.82
C VAL A 142 -22.16 4.03 19.30
N ASP A 143 -21.77 5.17 19.86
CA ASP A 143 -21.37 5.34 21.27
C ASP A 143 -20.21 4.44 21.73
N THR A 144 -19.37 3.99 20.80
CA THR A 144 -18.21 3.11 21.11
C THR A 144 -16.88 3.76 20.74
N ASP A 145 -15.97 3.90 21.70
CA ASP A 145 -14.61 4.40 21.46
C ASP A 145 -13.77 3.37 20.70
N THR A 146 -13.46 3.65 19.44
CA THR A 146 -12.72 2.73 18.56
C THR A 146 -11.42 3.35 18.08
N THR A 147 -10.29 2.64 18.24
CA THR A 147 -8.97 3.10 17.80
C THR A 147 -8.85 3.05 16.27
N PHE A 148 -8.63 4.21 15.64
CA PHE A 148 -8.46 4.32 14.18
C PHE A 148 -7.03 4.67 13.75
N ALA A 149 -6.22 5.22 14.65
CA ALA A 149 -4.83 5.58 14.39
C ALA A 149 -3.98 5.57 15.66
N THR A 150 -2.67 5.48 15.48
CA THR A 150 -1.66 5.58 16.54
C THR A 150 -0.68 6.69 16.18
N LEU A 151 -0.47 7.64 17.09
CA LEU A 151 0.51 8.71 16.96
C LEU A 151 1.70 8.43 17.87
N VAL A 152 2.90 8.39 17.30
CA VAL A 152 4.16 8.12 18.01
C VAL A 152 5.01 9.38 17.99
N ILE A 153 5.36 9.90 19.16
CA ILE A 153 6.25 11.04 19.35
C ILE A 153 7.70 10.57 19.31
N ARG A 154 8.53 11.22 18.50
CA ARG A 154 9.93 10.84 18.24
C ARG A 154 10.90 11.69 19.05
N ASP A 155 12.16 11.26 19.05
CA ASP A 155 13.21 11.84 19.88
C ASP A 155 13.54 13.30 19.54
N VAL A 156 13.30 13.71 18.30
CA VAL A 156 13.61 15.07 17.81
C VAL A 156 12.47 16.07 17.97
N ILE A 157 11.40 15.71 18.68
CA ILE A 157 10.26 16.59 18.98
C ILE A 157 10.73 17.94 19.55
N SER A 158 10.23 19.03 18.96
CA SER A 158 10.73 20.38 19.23
C SER A 158 10.10 21.06 20.45
N GLN A 159 8.90 20.63 20.85
CA GLN A 159 8.11 21.24 21.94
C GLN A 159 7.59 20.19 22.92
N ALA A 160 7.35 20.59 24.16
CA ALA A 160 6.75 19.73 25.19
C ALA A 160 5.23 19.51 25.02
N SER A 161 4.60 20.31 24.16
CA SER A 161 3.21 20.16 23.77
C SER A 161 2.98 20.78 22.40
N LEU A 162 2.17 20.14 21.56
CA LEU A 162 1.77 20.63 20.24
C LEU A 162 0.26 20.54 20.08
N VAL A 163 -0.29 21.45 19.27
CA VAL A 163 -1.69 21.40 18.85
C VAL A 163 -1.76 20.73 17.49
N TYR A 164 -2.57 19.68 17.39
CA TYR A 164 -2.76 18.93 16.16
C TYR A 164 -4.09 19.29 15.48
N SER A 165 -4.09 19.18 14.15
CA SER A 165 -5.28 19.20 13.31
C SER A 165 -5.31 17.94 12.47
N LEU A 166 -6.48 17.31 12.33
CA LEU A 166 -6.67 16.07 11.59
C LEU A 166 -7.81 16.22 10.59
N ASN A 167 -7.64 15.65 9.40
CA ASN A 167 -8.74 15.38 8.48
C ASN A 167 -8.87 13.87 8.33
N ILE A 168 -10.00 13.33 8.79
CA ILE A 168 -10.23 11.89 8.89
C ILE A 168 -11.31 11.50 7.88
N PRO A 169 -11.00 10.68 6.86
CA PRO A 169 -11.99 10.21 5.91
C PRO A 169 -12.94 9.20 6.55
N ILE A 170 -14.25 9.44 6.39
CA ILE A 170 -15.30 8.62 6.99
C ILE A 170 -16.37 8.22 5.99
N SER A 171 -16.80 6.97 6.07
CA SER A 171 -18.03 6.48 5.45
C SER A 171 -19.02 6.10 6.55
N ILE A 172 -20.31 6.17 6.27
CA ILE A 172 -21.36 5.62 7.14
C ILE A 172 -21.91 4.36 6.50
N LYS A 173 -22.13 3.34 7.34
CA LYS A 173 -22.82 2.11 6.99
C LYS A 173 -24.15 2.08 7.73
N ILE A 174 -25.24 1.97 6.98
CA ILE A 174 -26.59 1.79 7.48
C ILE A 174 -27.07 0.46 6.95
N SER A 175 -27.47 -0.46 7.83
CA SER A 175 -27.89 -1.80 7.41
C SER A 175 -28.99 -2.34 8.28
N GLY A 176 -29.69 -3.34 7.77
CA GLY A 176 -30.68 -4.09 8.52
C GLY A 176 -30.85 -5.48 7.93
N SER A 177 -31.20 -6.44 8.77
CA SER A 177 -31.43 -7.82 8.36
C SER A 177 -32.83 -8.28 8.75
N SER A 178 -33.37 -9.24 8.00
CA SER A 178 -34.69 -9.84 8.27
C SER A 178 -35.85 -8.84 8.27
N PHE A 179 -35.79 -7.81 7.43
CA PHE A 179 -36.88 -6.85 7.25
C PHE A 179 -37.99 -7.51 6.42
N TYR A 180 -39.24 -7.43 6.87
CA TYR A 180 -40.37 -7.92 6.09
C TYR A 180 -40.55 -7.07 4.82
N THR A 181 -40.92 -7.68 3.69
CA THR A 181 -41.08 -6.94 2.42
C THR A 181 -42.15 -5.86 2.46
N ASP A 182 -43.03 -5.87 3.46
CA ASP A 182 -44.02 -4.81 3.71
C ASP A 182 -43.40 -3.48 4.17
N THR A 183 -42.10 -3.46 4.52
CA THR A 183 -41.36 -2.23 4.82
C THR A 183 -40.82 -1.53 3.58
N SER A 184 -41.02 -2.10 2.38
CA SER A 184 -40.57 -1.52 1.10
C SER A 184 -41.16 -0.13 0.86
N GLY A 185 -40.28 0.86 0.67
CA GLY A 185 -40.56 2.28 0.49
C GLY A 185 -40.37 3.11 1.76
N SER A 186 -40.05 2.48 2.90
CA SER A 186 -39.87 3.19 4.18
C SER A 186 -38.66 4.10 4.08
N ILE A 187 -38.77 5.33 4.57
CA ILE A 187 -37.67 6.30 4.56
C ILE A 187 -37.07 6.41 5.96
N ILE A 188 -35.83 5.97 6.11
CA ILE A 188 -35.03 6.08 7.33
C ILE A 188 -34.25 7.39 7.28
N ASN A 189 -34.56 8.32 8.18
CA ASN A 189 -33.77 9.51 8.42
C ASN A 189 -32.68 9.21 9.47
N VAL A 190 -31.43 9.52 9.13
CA VAL A 190 -30.31 9.51 10.06
C VAL A 190 -29.76 10.93 10.13
N SER A 191 -29.73 11.53 11.32
CA SER A 191 -29.38 12.94 11.50
C SER A 191 -28.73 13.21 12.86
N SER A 192 -28.42 14.48 13.14
CA SER A 192 -27.86 14.93 14.43
C SER A 192 -26.54 14.23 14.80
N PHE A 193 -25.65 14.09 13.82
CA PHE A 193 -24.33 13.50 14.03
C PHE A 193 -23.51 14.34 15.03
N VAL A 194 -23.05 13.70 16.10
CA VAL A 194 -22.12 14.27 17.08
C VAL A 194 -20.87 13.42 17.05
N ASN A 195 -19.77 13.96 16.55
CA ASN A 195 -18.51 13.24 16.34
C ASN A 195 -17.48 13.70 17.38
N ASN A 196 -16.86 12.78 18.10
CA ASN A 196 -15.76 13.12 19.00
C ASN A 196 -14.52 12.29 18.71
N THR A 197 -13.39 12.99 18.68
CA THR A 197 -12.08 12.38 18.52
C THR A 197 -11.35 12.50 19.85
N LYS A 198 -10.79 11.39 20.33
CA LYS A 198 -10.13 11.28 21.64
C LYS A 198 -8.71 10.76 21.46
N SER A 199 -7.78 11.20 22.31
CA SER A 199 -6.48 10.55 22.45
C SER A 199 -6.40 9.82 23.78
N TYR A 200 -5.79 8.66 23.76
CA TYR A 200 -5.53 7.86 24.95
C TYR A 200 -4.03 7.68 25.14
N TYR A 201 -3.58 7.84 26.38
CA TYR A 201 -2.21 7.59 26.82
C TYR A 201 -2.27 6.57 27.95
N ASN A 202 -1.65 5.39 27.77
CA ASN A 202 -1.76 4.28 28.72
C ASN A 202 -3.22 3.94 29.10
N ASN A 203 -4.09 3.88 28.10
CA ASN A 203 -5.52 3.58 28.26
C ASN A 203 -6.33 4.62 29.06
N GLU A 204 -5.72 5.74 29.45
CA GLU A 204 -6.40 6.88 30.05
C GLU A 204 -6.66 7.96 29.01
N LEU A 205 -7.79 8.64 29.12
CA LEU A 205 -8.14 9.76 28.23
C LEU A 205 -7.14 10.92 28.45
N SER A 206 -6.43 11.32 27.39
CA SER A 206 -5.49 12.43 27.44
C SER A 206 -6.09 13.73 26.91
N THR A 207 -6.76 13.70 25.76
CA THR A 207 -7.41 14.89 25.17
C THR A 207 -8.65 14.49 24.38
N GLN A 208 -9.57 15.43 24.18
CA GLN A 208 -10.78 15.20 23.39
C GLN A 208 -11.16 16.44 22.60
N ALA A 209 -11.44 16.26 21.32
CA ALA A 209 -12.16 17.22 20.48
C ALA A 209 -13.63 16.79 20.36
N ILE A 210 -14.53 17.68 20.80
CA ILE A 210 -15.98 17.46 20.79
C ILE A 210 -16.59 18.18 19.58
N ASN A 211 -17.64 17.61 18.99
CA ASN A 211 -18.36 18.18 17.84
C ASN A 211 -17.46 18.44 16.63
N SER A 212 -16.61 17.46 16.29
CA SER A 212 -15.80 17.53 15.08
C SER A 212 -16.73 17.61 13.86
N SER A 213 -16.51 18.62 13.01
CA SER A 213 -17.44 18.96 11.92
C SER A 213 -17.36 17.93 10.79
N ILE A 214 -18.51 17.59 10.22
CA ILE A 214 -18.65 16.82 8.99
C ILE A 214 -19.51 17.60 7.99
N PRO A 215 -19.30 17.44 6.67
CA PRO A 215 -20.00 18.22 5.66
C PRO A 215 -21.48 17.85 5.50
N THR A 216 -21.90 16.69 6.01
CA THR A 216 -23.29 16.18 5.93
C THR A 216 -23.93 16.13 7.31
N SER A 217 -25.13 16.72 7.45
CA SER A 217 -25.84 16.79 8.74
C SER A 217 -27.02 15.82 8.85
N SER A 218 -27.49 15.26 7.72
CA SER A 218 -28.59 14.30 7.66
C SER A 218 -28.54 13.47 6.37
N LEU A 219 -29.10 12.26 6.43
CA LEU A 219 -29.26 11.34 5.30
C LEU A 219 -30.66 10.72 5.35
N ASN A 220 -31.26 10.55 4.18
CA ASN A 220 -32.53 9.85 4.01
C ASN A 220 -32.30 8.61 3.16
N ILE A 221 -32.62 7.44 3.70
CA ILE A 221 -32.46 6.14 3.03
C ILE A 221 -33.83 5.54 2.79
N ASN A 222 -34.19 5.39 1.52
CA ASN A 222 -35.41 4.72 1.10
C ASN A 222 -35.16 3.23 0.93
N LEU A 223 -35.95 2.40 1.60
CA LEU A 223 -35.86 0.94 1.49
C LEU A 223 -36.50 0.44 0.19
N HIS A 224 -35.76 -0.34 -0.60
CA HIS A 224 -36.23 -0.81 -1.90
C HIS A 224 -35.68 -2.21 -2.21
N PRO A 225 -36.30 -3.29 -1.71
CA PRO A 225 -35.84 -4.65 -1.95
C PRO A 225 -35.90 -5.01 -3.44
N THR A 226 -34.77 -5.41 -4.01
CA THR A 226 -34.59 -5.78 -5.43
C THR A 226 -33.83 -7.09 -5.63
N VAL A 227 -33.01 -7.50 -4.66
CA VAL A 227 -32.20 -8.73 -4.66
C VAL A 227 -32.26 -9.37 -3.25
N ASP A 228 -31.99 -10.66 -3.07
CA ASP A 228 -31.89 -11.33 -1.75
C ASP A 228 -33.17 -11.45 -0.88
N ILE A 229 -34.36 -11.51 -1.51
CA ILE A 229 -35.58 -11.86 -0.77
C ILE A 229 -35.57 -13.34 -0.40
N THR A 230 -35.74 -13.65 0.87
CA THR A 230 -35.88 -15.02 1.40
C THR A 230 -37.28 -15.21 1.96
N THR A 231 -37.82 -16.42 1.85
CA THR A 231 -39.14 -16.77 2.41
C THR A 231 -38.98 -17.69 3.61
N SER A 232 -39.57 -17.31 4.74
CA SER A 232 -39.59 -18.12 5.96
C SER A 232 -40.97 -18.07 6.58
N ASN A 233 -41.55 -19.23 6.92
CA ASN A 233 -42.91 -19.35 7.45
C ASN A 233 -43.99 -18.63 6.59
N ASN A 234 -43.83 -18.66 5.27
CA ASN A 234 -44.67 -17.94 4.29
C ASN A 234 -44.59 -16.40 4.37
N ILE A 235 -43.55 -15.86 4.99
CA ILE A 235 -43.30 -14.42 5.05
C ILE A 235 -41.99 -14.12 4.31
N SER A 236 -42.04 -13.15 3.41
CA SER A 236 -40.89 -12.68 2.66
C SER A 236 -40.11 -11.66 3.48
N VAL A 237 -38.81 -11.88 3.64
CA VAL A 237 -37.88 -10.96 4.30
C VAL A 237 -36.69 -10.64 3.40
N TYR A 238 -36.04 -9.51 3.64
CA TYR A 238 -34.84 -9.07 2.94
C TYR A 238 -33.84 -8.44 3.93
N SER A 239 -32.61 -8.26 3.48
CA SER A 239 -31.62 -7.44 4.17
C SER A 239 -31.26 -6.26 3.29
N PHE A 240 -30.90 -5.12 3.88
CA PHE A 240 -30.45 -3.95 3.12
C PHE A 240 -29.15 -3.40 3.69
N GLN A 241 -28.41 -2.69 2.84
CA GLN A 241 -27.17 -2.03 3.20
C GLN A 241 -26.96 -0.79 2.35
N ALA A 242 -26.67 0.33 3.01
CA ALA A 242 -26.12 1.53 2.40
C ALA A 242 -24.75 1.81 3.01
N VAL A 243 -23.72 1.96 2.17
CA VAL A 243 -22.41 2.48 2.56
C VAL A 243 -22.21 3.78 1.80
N ILE A 244 -22.08 4.90 2.49
CA ILE A 244 -22.02 6.24 1.88
C ILE A 244 -20.79 6.97 2.41
N PHE A 245 -19.98 7.56 1.53
CA PHE A 245 -18.87 8.41 1.96
C PHE A 245 -19.43 9.76 2.46
N LEU A 246 -19.11 10.12 3.71
CA LEU A 246 -19.59 11.37 4.33
C LEU A 246 -18.57 12.50 4.20
N GLY A 247 -17.42 12.26 3.58
CA GLY A 247 -16.33 13.22 3.49
C GLY A 247 -15.35 13.08 4.64
N TYR A 248 -14.92 14.23 5.18
CA TYR A 248 -13.86 14.31 6.18
C TYR A 248 -14.38 14.89 7.49
N ILE A 249 -14.03 14.23 8.60
CA ILE A 249 -14.10 14.84 9.92
C ILE A 249 -12.91 15.77 10.05
N SER A 250 -13.18 17.07 10.20
CA SER A 250 -12.16 18.06 10.54
C SER A 250 -12.04 18.17 12.05
N VAL A 251 -10.89 17.77 12.58
CA VAL A 251 -10.50 17.94 13.98
C VAL A 251 -9.51 19.09 14.06
N ALA A 252 -9.77 20.06 14.94
CA ALA A 252 -8.87 21.17 15.22
C ALA A 252 -8.65 21.31 16.73
N ASN A 253 -7.61 22.05 17.11
CA ASN A 253 -7.29 22.35 18.51
C ASN A 253 -7.02 21.11 19.38
N PHE A 254 -6.45 20.06 18.80
CA PHE A 254 -6.19 18.80 19.49
C PHE A 254 -4.84 18.85 20.22
N LEU A 255 -4.82 19.39 21.44
CA LEU A 255 -3.61 19.56 22.24
C LEU A 255 -3.11 18.22 22.81
N LEU A 256 -1.84 17.89 22.56
CA LEU A 256 -1.15 16.74 23.15
C LEU A 256 0.17 17.15 23.80
N TYR A 257 0.55 16.45 24.87
CA TYR A 257 1.86 16.61 25.51
C TYR A 257 2.90 15.70 24.84
N THR A 258 3.91 16.29 24.25
CA THR A 258 4.80 15.60 23.32
C THR A 258 6.17 15.40 23.97
N SER A 259 6.30 14.31 24.73
CA SER A 259 7.61 13.83 25.20
C SER A 259 8.12 12.71 24.30
N PRO A 260 9.44 12.63 24.04
CA PRO A 260 10.05 11.54 23.29
C PRO A 260 9.56 10.16 23.73
N GLY A 261 9.13 9.34 22.77
CA GLY A 261 8.66 7.98 23.01
C GLY A 261 7.20 7.87 23.47
N ASN A 262 6.48 8.98 23.68
CA ASN A 262 5.04 8.93 23.93
C ASN A 262 4.30 8.34 22.72
N VAL A 263 3.35 7.46 23.00
CA VAL A 263 2.47 6.81 22.03
C VAL A 263 1.03 7.07 22.45
N TYR A 264 0.28 7.67 21.54
CA TYR A 264 -1.13 7.98 21.69
C TYR A 264 -1.97 7.09 20.79
N GLU A 265 -2.98 6.46 21.36
CA GLU A 265 -4.06 5.86 20.57
C GLU A 265 -5.11 6.92 20.27
N LEU A 266 -5.40 7.12 18.99
CA LEU A 266 -6.45 8.02 18.54
C LEU A 266 -7.72 7.21 18.34
N LYS A 267 -8.74 7.55 19.13
CA LYS A 267 -10.05 6.90 19.12
C LYS A 267 -11.11 7.85 18.60
N HIS A 268 -12.14 7.28 17.98
CA HIS A 268 -13.30 8.01 17.53
C HIS A 268 -14.57 7.38 18.11
N ASN A 269 -15.51 8.22 18.53
CA ASN A 269 -16.88 7.82 18.80
C ASN A 269 -17.86 8.84 18.21
N PHE A 270 -19.09 8.40 18.00
CA PHE A 270 -20.14 9.26 17.50
C PHE A 270 -21.50 8.85 18.04
N THR A 271 -22.41 9.82 18.09
CA THR A 271 -23.83 9.59 18.34
C THR A 271 -24.66 10.22 17.23
N LEU A 272 -25.88 9.72 17.05
CA LEU A 272 -26.81 10.19 16.03
C LEU A 272 -28.25 9.93 16.48
N THR A 273 -29.18 10.49 15.72
CA THR A 273 -30.61 10.20 15.80
C THR A 273 -31.01 9.40 14.56
N LYS A 274 -31.75 8.30 14.75
CA LYS A 274 -32.42 7.56 13.68
C LYS A 274 -33.93 7.64 13.85
N GLN A 275 -34.65 7.99 12.79
CA GLN A 275 -36.10 8.11 12.77
C GLN A 275 -36.67 7.56 11.46
N LEU A 276 -37.94 7.16 11.50
CA LEU A 276 -38.72 6.89 10.29
C LEU A 276 -39.40 8.20 9.89
N ASP A 277 -39.23 8.65 8.64
CA ASP A 277 -39.94 9.83 8.15
C ASP A 277 -41.41 9.46 7.88
N LEU A 278 -42.31 9.80 8.80
CA LEU A 278 -43.73 9.48 8.69
C LEU A 278 -44.52 10.46 7.82
N THR A 279 -43.91 11.56 7.40
CA THR A 279 -44.61 12.61 6.63
C THR A 279 -44.72 12.25 5.15
N THR A 280 -43.80 11.44 4.66
CA THR A 280 -43.66 10.96 3.28
C THR A 280 -43.93 9.45 3.15
N ASN A 281 -44.05 8.75 4.27
CA ASN A 281 -44.15 7.30 4.34
C ASN A 281 -45.60 6.82 4.43
N ASP A 282 -46.26 6.71 3.27
CA ASP A 282 -47.62 6.16 3.11
C ASP A 282 -47.65 4.61 3.16
N ILE A 283 -46.81 4.00 4.01
CA ILE A 283 -46.69 2.54 4.10
C ILE A 283 -47.58 1.96 5.18
N THR A 284 -48.32 0.93 4.80
CA THR A 284 -49.08 0.09 5.73
C THR A 284 -48.27 -1.15 6.12
N TYR A 285 -47.75 -1.16 7.35
CA TYR A 285 -47.09 -2.33 7.92
C TYR A 285 -48.13 -3.39 8.33
N THR A 286 -47.98 -4.60 7.79
CA THR A 286 -48.88 -5.74 8.06
C THR A 286 -48.25 -6.74 9.03
N ASN A 287 -46.96 -7.03 8.85
CA ASN A 287 -46.16 -7.96 9.67
C ASN A 287 -45.13 -7.21 10.54
N SER A 288 -44.89 -5.93 10.25
CA SER A 288 -43.94 -5.06 10.95
C SER A 288 -44.62 -4.05 11.87
N SER A 289 -43.82 -3.36 12.69
CA SER A 289 -44.21 -2.12 13.37
C SER A 289 -43.12 -1.06 13.18
N GLN A 290 -43.47 0.23 13.26
CA GLN A 290 -42.51 1.32 13.12
C GLN A 290 -41.34 1.18 14.12
N THR A 291 -41.63 0.78 15.36
CA THR A 291 -40.63 0.53 16.41
C THR A 291 -39.72 -0.63 16.06
N THR A 292 -40.28 -1.73 15.55
CA THR A 292 -39.49 -2.90 15.13
C THR A 292 -38.57 -2.55 13.96
N VAL A 293 -39.08 -1.79 12.98
CA VAL A 293 -38.31 -1.34 11.81
C VAL A 293 -37.12 -0.51 12.27
N ILE A 294 -37.33 0.57 13.02
CA ILE A 294 -36.24 1.48 13.39
C ILE A 294 -35.23 0.84 14.36
N ASN A 295 -35.68 -0.04 15.26
CA ASN A 295 -34.78 -0.74 16.17
C ASN A 295 -33.88 -1.75 15.46
N SER A 296 -34.35 -2.32 14.35
CA SER A 296 -33.59 -3.30 13.55
C SER A 296 -32.61 -2.66 12.55
N VAL A 297 -32.54 -1.32 12.51
CA VAL A 297 -31.55 -0.57 11.71
C VAL A 297 -30.27 -0.40 12.53
N ASP A 298 -29.19 -0.98 12.04
CA ASP A 298 -27.85 -0.78 12.54
C ASP A 298 -27.15 0.35 11.78
N VAL A 299 -26.46 1.21 12.51
CA VAL A 299 -25.67 2.31 11.94
C VAL A 299 -24.26 2.28 12.52
N GLY A 300 -23.26 2.46 11.67
CA GLY A 300 -21.85 2.49 12.04
C GLY A 300 -21.07 3.43 11.13
N TYR A 301 -19.91 3.91 11.57
CA TYR A 301 -18.93 4.50 10.67
C TYR A 301 -17.91 3.48 10.21
N ILE A 302 -17.31 3.74 9.06
CA ILE A 302 -16.10 3.10 8.57
C ILE A 302 -15.07 4.20 8.42
N ILE A 303 -14.03 4.18 9.25
CA ILE A 303 -12.93 5.14 9.24
C ILE A 303 -11.76 4.56 8.44
N ASN A 304 -11.05 5.43 7.72
CA ASN A 304 -9.88 5.07 6.92
C ASN A 304 -10.17 3.92 5.95
N GLU A 305 -11.32 3.98 5.30
CA GLU A 305 -11.71 2.98 4.32
C GLU A 305 -10.70 2.95 3.16
N SER A 306 -10.11 1.78 2.94
CA SER A 306 -9.06 1.55 1.94
C SER A 306 -9.49 0.57 0.86
N THR A 307 -10.74 0.12 0.86
CA THR A 307 -11.33 -0.65 -0.25
C THR A 307 -11.95 0.33 -1.26
N ASP A 308 -12.00 -0.06 -2.54
CA ASP A 308 -12.61 0.75 -3.61
C ASP A 308 -14.12 0.91 -3.42
N THR A 309 -14.49 1.82 -2.53
CA THR A 309 -15.83 2.40 -2.41
C THR A 309 -15.71 3.89 -2.72
N THR A 310 -15.04 4.19 -3.84
CA THR A 310 -15.10 5.51 -4.49
C THR A 310 -16.54 5.89 -4.89
N ARG A 311 -17.51 4.99 -4.67
CA ARG A 311 -18.94 5.22 -4.82
C ARG A 311 -19.71 4.62 -3.65
N SER A 312 -20.75 5.31 -3.21
CA SER A 312 -21.72 4.74 -2.27
C SER A 312 -22.23 3.39 -2.78
N SER A 313 -22.27 2.39 -1.89
CA SER A 313 -22.76 1.05 -2.19
C SER A 313 -24.14 0.86 -1.60
N PHE A 314 -25.09 0.42 -2.43
CA PHE A 314 -26.46 0.21 -2.01
C PHE A 314 -26.92 -1.19 -2.38
N VAL A 315 -27.53 -1.88 -1.41
CA VAL A 315 -28.20 -3.17 -1.58
C VAL A 315 -29.59 -3.01 -0.96
N ASN A 316 -30.63 -3.24 -1.76
CA ASN A 316 -32.03 -3.17 -1.34
C ASN A 316 -32.47 -1.85 -0.69
N CYS A 317 -31.81 -0.75 -1.03
CA CYS A 317 -32.14 0.60 -0.60
C CYS A 317 -31.58 1.63 -1.58
N ALA A 318 -31.96 2.89 -1.42
CA ALA A 318 -31.41 4.03 -2.16
C ALA A 318 -31.33 5.26 -1.26
N ILE A 319 -30.39 6.17 -1.51
CA ILE A 319 -30.37 7.49 -0.88
C ILE A 319 -31.40 8.41 -1.55
N GLU A 320 -32.15 9.18 -0.76
CA GLU A 320 -32.99 10.24 -1.29
C GLU A 320 -32.19 11.55 -1.41
N GLY A 321 -32.06 12.05 -2.65
CA GLY A 321 -31.30 13.25 -2.97
C GLY A 321 -29.96 12.94 -3.67
N THR A 322 -29.07 13.93 -3.72
CA THR A 322 -27.73 13.78 -4.30
C THR A 322 -26.80 13.07 -3.33
N ASP A 323 -26.03 12.10 -3.84
CA ASP A 323 -24.91 11.50 -3.10
C ASP A 323 -23.97 12.63 -2.62
N PRO A 324 -23.73 12.78 -1.32
CA PRO A 324 -23.06 13.94 -0.77
C PRO A 324 -21.63 14.15 -1.25
N THR A 325 -20.94 13.14 -1.79
CA THR A 325 -19.51 13.27 -2.15
C THR A 325 -19.04 12.41 -3.33
N ASP A 326 -19.84 12.25 -4.39
CA ASP A 326 -19.47 11.55 -5.65
C ASP A 326 -18.36 12.29 -6.44
N ASN A 327 -17.15 12.36 -5.87
CA ASN A 327 -15.95 12.82 -6.52
C ASN A 327 -14.91 11.70 -6.45
N ALA A 328 -14.52 11.20 -7.62
CA ALA A 328 -13.58 10.10 -7.86
C ALA A 328 -12.12 10.41 -7.45
N SER A 329 -11.90 10.90 -6.23
CA SER A 329 -10.59 11.21 -5.66
C SER A 329 -10.20 10.16 -4.62
N SER A 330 -8.91 9.85 -4.51
CA SER A 330 -8.39 9.03 -3.42
C SER A 330 -8.74 9.65 -2.06
N LYS A 331 -9.26 8.84 -1.13
CA LYS A 331 -9.52 9.25 0.26
C LYS A 331 -8.16 9.47 0.94
N THR A 332 -7.95 10.59 1.63
CA THR A 332 -6.65 10.90 2.25
C THR A 332 -6.81 11.24 3.72
N PHE A 333 -6.19 10.47 4.60
CA PHE A 333 -6.01 10.91 5.98
C PHE A 333 -4.88 11.94 6.04
N SER A 334 -5.07 13.03 6.79
CA SER A 334 -4.00 14.00 7.04
C SER A 334 -3.96 14.45 8.49
N ILE A 335 -2.75 14.67 8.99
CA ILE A 335 -2.48 15.25 10.31
C ILE A 335 -1.40 16.32 10.18
N SER A 336 -1.57 17.43 10.89
CA SER A 336 -0.57 18.51 10.98
C SER A 336 -0.47 19.02 12.40
N ASP A 337 0.68 19.56 12.77
CA ASP A 337 0.89 20.22 14.05
C ASP A 337 0.95 21.76 13.93
N SER A 338 1.03 22.43 15.07
CA SER A 338 1.10 23.88 15.18
C SER A 338 2.44 24.50 14.78
N VAL A 339 3.47 23.70 14.48
CA VAL A 339 4.79 24.18 14.03
C VAL A 339 5.03 23.96 12.54
N GLY A 340 4.08 23.33 11.84
CA GLY A 340 4.07 23.17 10.39
C GLY A 340 4.50 21.79 9.91
N ASN A 341 4.78 20.83 10.80
CA ASN A 341 4.96 19.45 10.36
C ASN A 341 3.61 18.87 9.94
N SER A 342 3.63 18.06 8.88
CA SER A 342 2.42 17.42 8.38
C SER A 342 2.74 16.03 7.82
N SER A 343 1.74 15.16 7.89
CA SER A 343 1.78 13.83 7.31
C SER A 343 0.43 13.55 6.65
N SER A 344 0.46 12.93 5.48
CA SER A 344 -0.74 12.49 4.78
C SER A 344 -0.56 11.08 4.26
N ILE A 345 -1.63 10.30 4.32
CA ILE A 345 -1.66 8.91 3.89
C ILE A 345 -2.83 8.76 2.92
N ASN A 346 -2.52 8.52 1.65
CA ASN A 346 -3.51 8.21 0.64
C ASN A 346 -4.04 6.79 0.87
N LEU A 347 -5.32 6.68 1.17
CA LEU A 347 -6.04 5.43 1.28
C LEU A 347 -6.41 5.01 -0.13
N LEU A 348 -5.45 4.38 -0.80
CA LEU A 348 -5.68 3.80 -2.11
C LEU A 348 -6.64 2.63 -1.94
N ALA A 349 -7.75 2.74 -2.66
CA ALA A 349 -8.68 1.68 -2.94
C ALA A 349 -7.92 0.40 -3.35
N SER A 350 -7.83 -0.58 -2.45
CA SER A 350 -7.42 -1.93 -2.81
C SER A 350 -8.57 -2.52 -3.61
N LYS A 351 -8.49 -2.39 -4.93
CA LYS A 351 -9.44 -3.00 -5.86
C LYS A 351 -9.52 -4.47 -5.49
N THR A 352 -10.69 -4.98 -5.12
CA THR A 352 -10.82 -6.37 -4.70
C THR A 352 -11.59 -7.16 -5.75
N THR A 353 -11.03 -8.26 -6.23
CA THR A 353 -11.71 -9.19 -7.15
C THR A 353 -11.89 -10.53 -6.43
N VAL A 354 -13.11 -11.07 -6.43
CA VAL A 354 -13.43 -12.33 -5.74
C VAL A 354 -13.63 -13.45 -6.77
N PHE A 355 -13.00 -14.60 -6.51
CA PHE A 355 -13.25 -15.86 -7.20
C PHE A 355 -13.94 -16.83 -6.25
N ILE A 356 -15.08 -17.37 -6.66
CA ILE A 356 -15.70 -18.51 -5.99
C ILE A 356 -14.95 -19.76 -6.43
N VAL A 357 -14.37 -20.49 -5.48
CA VAL A 357 -13.60 -21.71 -5.74
C VAL A 357 -14.41 -22.93 -5.33
N THR A 358 -14.52 -23.89 -6.25
CA THR A 358 -15.07 -25.23 -5.99
C THR A 358 -14.13 -26.27 -6.57
N VAL A 359 -14.28 -27.52 -6.18
CA VAL A 359 -13.51 -28.65 -6.71
C VAL A 359 -14.45 -29.68 -7.33
N ALA A 360 -14.14 -30.12 -8.54
CA ALA A 360 -14.83 -31.23 -9.19
C ALA A 360 -13.87 -31.97 -10.15
N GLU A 361 -14.30 -33.12 -10.67
CA GLU A 361 -13.58 -33.83 -11.72
C GLU A 361 -13.53 -32.99 -13.00
N GLY A 362 -12.32 -32.80 -13.54
CA GLY A 362 -12.09 -32.06 -14.77
C GLY A 362 -10.79 -32.46 -15.43
N THR A 363 -10.48 -31.82 -16.56
CA THR A 363 -9.22 -32.03 -17.29
C THR A 363 -8.59 -30.68 -17.63
N ASN A 364 -7.30 -30.52 -17.32
CA ASN A 364 -6.48 -29.37 -17.70
C ASN A 364 -5.15 -29.84 -18.33
N SER A 365 -4.16 -28.96 -18.46
CA SER A 365 -2.84 -29.29 -19.02
C SER A 365 -2.04 -30.33 -18.22
N PHE A 366 -2.44 -30.63 -16.98
CA PHE A 366 -1.83 -31.65 -16.12
C PHE A 366 -2.59 -32.99 -16.15
N GLY A 367 -3.64 -33.11 -16.96
CA GLY A 367 -4.44 -34.33 -17.10
C GLY A 367 -5.78 -34.27 -16.36
N SER A 368 -6.40 -35.45 -16.18
CA SER A 368 -7.73 -35.62 -15.58
C SER A 368 -7.66 -35.88 -14.08
N GLY A 369 -8.67 -35.46 -13.33
CA GLY A 369 -8.81 -35.68 -11.89
C GLY A 369 -9.52 -34.50 -11.22
N ASN A 370 -9.39 -34.34 -9.90
CA ASN A 370 -9.91 -33.15 -9.21
C ASN A 370 -9.21 -31.89 -9.75
N LYS A 371 -9.99 -30.82 -9.97
CA LYS A 371 -9.53 -29.53 -10.49
C LYS A 371 -10.23 -28.41 -9.75
N TYR A 372 -9.55 -27.28 -9.60
CA TYR A 372 -10.22 -26.06 -9.14
C TYR A 372 -11.09 -25.48 -10.25
N TYR A 373 -12.31 -25.11 -9.88
CA TYR A 373 -13.24 -24.32 -10.68
C TYR A 373 -13.31 -22.93 -10.08
N LEU A 374 -12.81 -21.92 -10.80
CA LEU A 374 -12.84 -20.52 -10.38
C LEU A 374 -13.95 -19.83 -11.18
N ASN A 375 -15.02 -19.40 -10.50
CA ASN A 375 -16.22 -18.87 -11.15
C ASN A 375 -16.72 -19.81 -12.28
N ASN A 376 -16.80 -21.11 -11.98
CA ASN A 376 -17.21 -22.20 -12.87
C ASN A 376 -16.26 -22.51 -14.06
N SER A 377 -15.09 -21.88 -14.14
CA SER A 377 -14.08 -22.20 -15.16
C SER A 377 -13.03 -23.17 -14.60
N ILE A 378 -12.68 -24.22 -15.36
CA ILE A 378 -11.70 -25.24 -14.96
C ILE A 378 -10.29 -24.67 -15.05
N SER A 379 -9.58 -24.62 -13.91
CA SER A 379 -8.19 -24.19 -13.79
C SER A 379 -7.79 -23.02 -14.73
N PRO A 380 -8.54 -21.89 -14.76
CA PRO A 380 -8.28 -20.82 -15.71
C PRO A 380 -6.95 -20.13 -15.41
N SER A 381 -6.26 -19.69 -16.46
CA SER A 381 -5.16 -18.74 -16.29
C SER A 381 -5.73 -17.38 -15.84
N LEU A 382 -5.15 -16.79 -14.80
CA LEU A 382 -5.61 -15.51 -14.25
C LEU A 382 -4.69 -14.37 -14.68
N SER A 383 -5.26 -13.18 -14.86
CA SER A 383 -4.50 -11.96 -15.09
C SER A 383 -4.76 -10.99 -13.95
N PHE A 384 -3.69 -10.63 -13.24
CA PHE A 384 -3.74 -9.81 -12.07
C PHE A 384 -3.24 -8.39 -12.34
N THR A 385 -3.97 -7.40 -11.85
CA THR A 385 -3.61 -5.99 -11.98
C THR A 385 -2.91 -5.50 -10.72
N THR A 386 -1.84 -4.73 -10.91
CA THR A 386 -1.13 -4.08 -9.80
C THR A 386 -2.08 -3.15 -9.03
N GLY A 387 -2.00 -3.15 -7.71
CA GLY A 387 -2.91 -2.43 -6.80
C GLY A 387 -4.20 -3.18 -6.44
N THR A 388 -4.40 -4.41 -6.95
CA THR A 388 -5.62 -5.21 -6.73
C THR A 388 -5.36 -6.35 -5.75
N THR A 389 -6.27 -6.54 -4.79
CA THR A 389 -6.36 -7.76 -3.96
C THR A 389 -7.27 -8.78 -4.64
N TYR A 390 -6.80 -10.01 -4.84
CA TYR A 390 -7.61 -11.11 -5.35
C TYR A 390 -7.96 -12.05 -4.20
N LYS A 391 -9.25 -12.26 -3.95
CA LYS A 391 -9.76 -13.15 -2.89
C LYS A 391 -10.35 -14.40 -3.53
N PHE A 392 -9.99 -15.56 -3.00
CA PHE A 392 -10.51 -16.87 -3.37
C PHE A 392 -11.38 -17.37 -2.23
N ASP A 393 -12.68 -17.48 -2.47
CA ASP A 393 -13.64 -18.04 -1.53
C ASP A 393 -13.56 -19.57 -1.58
N LEU A 394 -13.22 -20.17 -0.44
CA LEU A 394 -13.02 -21.61 -0.24
C LEU A 394 -14.12 -22.20 0.65
N SER A 395 -15.24 -21.48 0.84
CA SER A 395 -16.30 -21.88 1.77
C SER A 395 -17.13 -23.07 1.31
N ASP A 396 -17.07 -23.42 0.03
CA ASP A 396 -17.79 -24.59 -0.51
C ASP A 396 -17.14 -25.89 -0.02
N ILE A 397 -17.97 -26.84 0.43
CA ILE A 397 -17.55 -28.11 1.02
C ILE A 397 -16.65 -28.94 0.09
N SER A 398 -16.74 -28.75 -1.23
CA SER A 398 -15.84 -29.41 -2.18
C SER A 398 -14.36 -29.03 -2.00
N ASN A 399 -14.05 -27.95 -1.27
CA ASN A 399 -12.68 -27.54 -0.97
C ASN A 399 -12.08 -28.28 0.24
N GLU A 400 -12.82 -29.14 0.93
CA GLU A 400 -12.29 -30.01 1.98
C GLU A 400 -11.11 -30.83 1.42
N ASP A 401 -9.99 -30.88 2.15
CA ASP A 401 -8.72 -31.49 1.71
C ASP A 401 -8.11 -30.94 0.40
N HIS A 402 -8.57 -29.79 -0.08
CA HIS A 402 -8.11 -29.14 -1.30
C HIS A 402 -7.64 -27.70 -1.05
N SER A 403 -6.65 -27.52 -0.17
CA SER A 403 -6.10 -26.20 0.16
C SER A 403 -5.37 -25.54 -1.02
N LEU A 404 -5.88 -24.39 -1.46
CA LEU A 404 -5.31 -23.56 -2.53
C LEU A 404 -4.20 -22.68 -1.97
N LEU A 405 -2.98 -22.81 -2.51
CA LEU A 405 -1.82 -21.99 -2.18
C LEU A 405 -1.21 -21.37 -3.45
N PHE A 406 -0.25 -20.46 -3.27
CA PHE A 406 0.47 -19.81 -4.37
C PHE A 406 1.93 -20.26 -4.45
N SER A 407 2.52 -20.28 -5.64
CA SER A 407 3.94 -20.54 -5.84
C SER A 407 4.49 -19.79 -7.05
N LYS A 408 5.81 -19.59 -7.09
CA LYS A 408 6.53 -19.16 -8.30
C LYS A 408 6.85 -20.32 -9.25
N THR A 409 6.61 -21.56 -8.82
CA THR A 409 6.87 -22.77 -9.61
C THR A 409 5.54 -23.39 -10.02
N SER A 410 5.42 -23.78 -11.29
CA SER A 410 4.23 -24.46 -11.81
C SER A 410 3.99 -25.76 -11.02
N ASP A 411 2.74 -25.97 -10.59
CA ASP A 411 2.31 -27.07 -9.71
C ASP A 411 2.94 -27.08 -8.29
N GLY A 412 3.53 -25.95 -7.88
CA GLY A 412 4.00 -25.72 -6.51
C GLY A 412 4.90 -26.83 -5.96
N SER A 413 4.57 -27.35 -4.77
CA SER A 413 5.36 -28.38 -4.08
C SER A 413 5.49 -29.69 -4.85
N HIS A 414 4.55 -30.01 -5.75
CA HIS A 414 4.60 -31.19 -6.60
C HIS A 414 5.68 -31.11 -7.68
N ASN A 415 6.23 -29.92 -7.92
CA ASN A 415 7.32 -29.68 -8.86
C ASN A 415 8.52 -28.98 -8.18
N SER A 416 8.80 -29.34 -6.92
CA SER A 416 9.90 -28.78 -6.11
C SER A 416 9.79 -27.27 -5.82
N GLY A 417 8.61 -26.70 -6.01
CA GLY A 417 8.31 -25.32 -5.63
C GLY A 417 8.13 -25.14 -4.13
N VAL A 418 8.25 -23.89 -3.70
CA VAL A 418 7.91 -23.45 -2.34
C VAL A 418 6.68 -22.53 -2.38
N GLU A 419 5.96 -22.47 -1.27
CA GLU A 419 4.84 -21.55 -1.11
C GLU A 419 5.30 -20.09 -1.23
N TYR A 420 4.50 -19.30 -1.93
CA TYR A 420 4.61 -17.85 -1.99
C TYR A 420 3.70 -17.24 -0.93
N ILE A 421 4.29 -16.53 0.03
CA ILE A 421 3.60 -16.02 1.24
C ILE A 421 3.44 -14.50 1.28
N TYR A 422 4.03 -13.76 0.33
CA TYR A 422 4.01 -12.30 0.36
C TYR A 422 2.67 -11.74 -0.10
N GLY A 423 2.09 -10.83 0.69
CA GLY A 423 0.78 -10.25 0.41
C GLY A 423 -0.38 -11.24 0.55
N ILE A 424 -0.15 -12.42 1.15
CA ILE A 424 -1.18 -13.44 1.38
C ILE A 424 -1.89 -13.22 2.71
N THR A 425 -3.22 -13.41 2.73
CA THR A 425 -4.00 -13.53 3.97
C THR A 425 -4.96 -14.72 3.86
N SER A 426 -4.92 -15.62 4.83
CA SER A 426 -5.80 -16.80 4.89
C SER A 426 -6.73 -16.72 6.09
N VAL A 427 -7.99 -17.12 5.91
CA VAL A 427 -9.04 -17.12 6.94
C VAL A 427 -9.79 -18.45 6.87
N GLY A 428 -10.01 -19.10 8.02
CA GLY A 428 -10.79 -20.34 8.14
C GLY A 428 -10.11 -21.57 7.54
N THR A 429 -10.84 -22.69 7.54
CA THR A 429 -10.42 -23.97 6.93
C THR A 429 -11.17 -24.18 5.62
N PRO A 430 -10.50 -24.50 4.49
CA PRO A 430 -11.18 -24.79 3.22
C PRO A 430 -12.28 -25.86 3.41
N GLY A 431 -13.48 -25.59 2.88
CA GLY A 431 -14.68 -26.40 3.12
C GLY A 431 -15.60 -25.89 4.23
N GLU A 432 -15.16 -24.92 5.05
CA GLU A 432 -15.96 -24.30 6.11
C GLU A 432 -16.49 -22.90 5.73
N ALA A 433 -17.66 -22.53 6.25
CA ALA A 433 -18.28 -21.24 5.97
C ALA A 433 -17.35 -20.05 6.32
N GLY A 434 -17.11 -19.18 5.33
CA GLY A 434 -16.26 -17.99 5.48
C GLY A 434 -14.77 -18.23 5.19
N ALA A 435 -14.38 -19.45 4.82
CA ALA A 435 -13.01 -19.77 4.47
C ALA A 435 -12.56 -19.07 3.20
N SER A 436 -11.36 -18.49 3.21
CA SER A 436 -10.80 -17.82 2.04
C SER A 436 -9.28 -17.64 2.11
N ILE A 437 -8.68 -17.44 0.95
CA ILE A 437 -7.30 -16.98 0.82
C ILE A 437 -7.27 -15.77 -0.13
N SER A 438 -6.53 -14.72 0.22
CA SER A 438 -6.38 -13.52 -0.61
C SER A 438 -4.92 -13.20 -0.87
N ILE A 439 -4.66 -12.52 -1.98
CA ILE A 439 -3.34 -12.03 -2.39
C ILE A 439 -3.44 -10.56 -2.85
N LEU A 440 -2.68 -9.67 -2.23
CA LEU A 440 -2.45 -8.30 -2.72
C LEU A 440 -1.36 -8.29 -3.79
N ILE A 441 -1.66 -7.71 -4.95
CA ILE A 441 -0.71 -7.59 -6.06
C ILE A 441 -0.14 -6.19 -6.05
N ASP A 442 1.09 -6.05 -5.59
CA ASP A 442 1.80 -4.77 -5.53
C ASP A 442 2.87 -4.65 -6.62
N SER A 443 3.61 -3.53 -6.62
CA SER A 443 4.72 -3.32 -7.55
C SER A 443 5.86 -4.34 -7.38
N SER A 444 6.05 -4.87 -6.17
CA SER A 444 7.09 -5.85 -5.82
C SER A 444 6.73 -7.30 -6.20
N THR A 445 5.45 -7.58 -6.42
CA THR A 445 4.93 -8.90 -6.77
C THR A 445 5.45 -9.31 -8.15
N SER A 446 6.28 -10.36 -8.17
CA SER A 446 6.91 -10.91 -9.37
C SER A 446 6.10 -12.06 -9.94
N THR A 447 5.88 -12.06 -11.26
CA THR A 447 5.21 -13.12 -12.03
C THR A 447 6.18 -13.82 -12.99
N PRO A 448 5.89 -15.05 -13.46
CA PRO A 448 4.65 -15.82 -13.25
C PRO A 448 4.45 -16.29 -11.81
N LEU A 449 3.21 -16.23 -11.33
CA LEU A 449 2.76 -16.95 -10.15
C LEU A 449 1.86 -18.11 -10.60
N TYR A 450 1.61 -19.05 -9.71
CA TYR A 450 0.73 -20.18 -9.92
C TYR A 450 -0.11 -20.37 -8.67
N TYR A 451 -1.39 -20.66 -8.83
CA TYR A 451 -2.16 -21.26 -7.74
C TYR A 451 -2.11 -22.77 -7.91
N TYR A 452 -2.03 -23.52 -6.81
CA TYR A 452 -1.93 -24.98 -6.80
C TYR A 452 -2.58 -25.54 -5.53
N CYS A 453 -2.87 -26.85 -5.53
CA CYS A 453 -3.28 -27.54 -4.31
C CYS A 453 -2.05 -28.15 -3.65
N VAL A 454 -1.90 -28.00 -2.33
CA VAL A 454 -0.76 -28.57 -1.60
C VAL A 454 -0.79 -30.10 -1.51
N TYR A 455 -1.97 -30.69 -1.60
CA TYR A 455 -2.19 -32.12 -1.42
C TYR A 455 -2.29 -32.90 -2.75
N HIS A 456 -2.75 -32.25 -3.81
CA HIS A 456 -3.10 -32.90 -5.07
C HIS A 456 -2.47 -32.20 -6.27
N SER A 457 -1.65 -32.92 -7.02
CA SER A 457 -0.96 -32.40 -8.20
C SER A 457 -1.91 -32.04 -9.33
N GLY A 458 -1.60 -30.97 -10.07
CA GLY A 458 -2.26 -30.60 -11.31
C GLY A 458 -3.65 -29.98 -11.15
N MET A 459 -4.01 -29.46 -9.97
CA MET A 459 -5.31 -28.82 -9.75
C MET A 459 -5.39 -27.36 -10.24
N GLY A 460 -4.24 -26.69 -10.30
CA GLY A 460 -4.15 -25.25 -10.48
C GLY A 460 -3.73 -24.79 -11.87
N SER A 461 -3.33 -23.51 -11.98
CA SER A 461 -2.93 -22.88 -13.23
C SER A 461 -2.07 -21.63 -13.03
N THR A 462 -1.75 -20.95 -14.12
CA THR A 462 -0.84 -19.80 -14.16
C THR A 462 -1.54 -18.49 -13.83
N ILE A 463 -0.81 -17.57 -13.20
CA ILE A 463 -1.19 -16.20 -12.89
C ILE A 463 -0.16 -15.26 -13.55
N SER A 464 -0.66 -14.35 -14.39
CA SER A 464 0.11 -13.31 -15.04
C SER A 464 -0.17 -11.94 -14.41
N LYS A 465 0.74 -10.96 -14.61
CA LYS A 465 0.58 -9.59 -14.12
C LYS A 465 0.38 -8.62 -15.29
N THR A 466 -0.62 -7.76 -15.21
CA THR A 466 -0.86 -6.64 -16.11
C THR A 466 -0.58 -5.32 -15.39
N THR A 467 0.24 -4.47 -15.99
CA THR A 467 0.49 -3.10 -15.51
C THR A 467 -0.54 -2.18 -16.16
N THR A 468 -1.35 -1.48 -15.35
CA THR A 468 -2.13 -0.34 -15.84
C THR A 468 -1.18 0.82 -16.07
N THR A 469 -0.93 1.15 -17.33
CA THR A 469 -0.25 2.39 -17.69
C THR A 469 -1.25 3.52 -17.49
N GLU A 470 -1.23 4.17 -16.33
CA GLU A 470 -1.90 5.47 -16.21
C GLU A 470 -1.10 6.47 -17.03
N THR A 471 -1.62 6.86 -18.18
CA THR A 471 -1.14 8.03 -18.92
C THR A 471 -1.38 9.26 -18.06
N SER A 472 -0.35 9.72 -17.38
CA SER A 472 -0.29 11.06 -16.81
C SER A 472 -0.37 12.05 -17.96
N SER A 473 -1.52 12.68 -18.17
CA SER A 473 -1.65 13.85 -19.03
C SER A 473 -1.03 15.05 -18.30
N ASP A 474 0.28 15.20 -18.39
CA ASP A 474 0.96 16.45 -18.04
C ASP A 474 0.71 17.47 -19.16
N GLY A 475 -0.39 18.21 -19.02
CA GLY A 475 -0.73 19.35 -19.85
C GLY A 475 -0.11 20.64 -19.30
N SER A 476 1.22 20.73 -19.22
CA SER A 476 1.91 21.99 -18.95
C SER A 476 2.27 22.69 -20.27
N THR A 477 1.34 23.47 -20.82
CA THR A 477 1.66 24.49 -21.83
C THR A 477 1.83 25.84 -21.14
N THR A 478 3.07 26.17 -20.75
CA THR A 478 3.46 27.55 -20.44
C THR A 478 3.66 28.32 -21.75
N SER A 479 2.72 29.21 -22.08
CA SER A 479 2.93 30.23 -23.11
C SER A 479 3.65 31.42 -22.47
N THR A 480 4.91 31.65 -22.87
CA THR A 480 5.61 32.91 -22.63
C THR A 480 5.56 33.73 -23.92
N SER A 481 4.78 34.81 -23.89
CA SER A 481 4.82 35.88 -24.89
C SER A 481 5.99 36.81 -24.63
N TYR A 482 6.85 36.98 -25.64
CA TYR A 482 7.66 38.17 -25.88
C TYR A 482 7.15 38.86 -27.14
#